data_AF-A0A852MD29-F1
#
_entry.id   AF-A0A852MD29-F1
#
_cell.length_a   1.000
_cell.length_b   1.000
_cell.length_c   1.000
_cell.angle_alpha   90.00
_cell.angle_beta   90.00
_cell.angle_gamma   90.00
#
_symmetry.space_group_name_H-M   'P 1'
#
loop_
_entity.id
_entity.type
_entity.pdbx_description
1 polymer ?
#
loop_
_entity_poly.entity_id
_entity_poly.type
_entity_poly.pdbx_seq_one_letter_code
_entity_poly.pdbx_strand_id
1 'polypeptide(L)'
;EDDFQFLLCEQCQQESPNLKLLTCLHTLCRSCLRKNKPTGQCPMCQMANPQGSGIPNMDNLLFTNLQAKLKVYKKIVDGGDLFCDNCKKAGEFWCSSCKEFLCTNCFEVHQRYLKRESHEAKRVVDIRAGSAKDYLEGTRKTSDLSCSNPTHKSQTVSLYCNKCEKALCCICALLDSQHGSFCDIRRETQRRQEELGTMVQELKQKRSVFEATYLMLQDAAARLEQAQGEMREVIQERVQQLVQLIRQEEEEMLVLVETRQEQGRRELARELQHMEGVLQRMEASERLVKNMSLYATEQEVMDMQPFIKKSLEDLKQLQPAAARDQTQPGDFAECRARLQAL
;
A
#
# COMPACT_ATOMS: atom_id res chain seq x y z
N GLU A 1 20.50 15.00 25.17
CA GLU A 1 21.46 14.65 24.10
C GLU A 1 20.87 14.81 22.68
N ASP A 2 19.60 15.19 22.52
CA ASP A 2 18.91 15.13 21.22
C ASP A 2 18.88 16.43 20.40
N ASP A 3 19.30 17.56 20.98
CA ASP A 3 19.12 18.89 20.37
C ASP A 3 19.83 19.12 19.03
N PHE A 4 20.76 18.23 18.65
CA PHE A 4 21.59 18.38 17.45
C PHE A 4 21.60 17.16 16.53
N GLN A 5 20.70 16.19 16.73
CA GLN A 5 20.60 15.03 15.83
C GLN A 5 20.29 15.42 14.38
N PHE A 6 19.63 16.57 14.17
CA PHE A 6 19.38 17.11 12.83
C PHE A 6 20.67 17.41 12.05
N LEU A 7 21.84 17.47 12.69
CA LEU A 7 23.14 17.67 12.03
C LEU A 7 23.76 16.36 11.51
N LEU A 8 23.08 15.23 11.68
CA LEU A 8 23.51 13.93 11.16
C LEU A 8 22.99 13.73 9.74
N CYS A 9 23.60 12.80 9.01
CA CYS A 9 23.07 12.36 7.73
C CYS A 9 21.68 11.72 7.92
N GLU A 10 20.66 12.18 7.20
CA GLU A 10 19.29 11.67 7.35
C GLU A 10 19.16 10.17 7.01
N GLN A 11 20.05 9.63 6.16
CA GLN A 11 20.04 8.22 5.78
C GLN A 11 20.79 7.31 6.76
N CYS A 12 22.01 7.68 7.15
CA CYS A 12 22.88 6.79 7.94
C CYS A 12 23.06 7.22 9.40
N GLN A 13 22.48 8.35 9.79
CA GLN A 13 22.52 8.89 11.15
C GLN A 13 23.94 9.06 11.71
N GLN A 14 24.90 9.39 10.82
CA GLN A 14 26.30 9.62 11.19
C GLN A 14 26.71 11.06 10.90
N GLU A 15 27.61 11.59 11.74
CA GLU A 15 28.28 12.86 11.50
C GLU A 15 29.12 12.76 10.22
N SER A 16 29.03 13.79 9.37
CA SER A 16 29.82 13.85 8.14
C SER A 16 30.26 15.29 7.90
N PRO A 17 31.55 15.52 7.58
CA PRO A 17 32.08 16.87 7.35
C PRO A 17 31.55 17.51 6.06
N ASN A 18 30.93 16.73 5.17
CA ASN A 18 30.44 17.18 3.87
C ASN A 18 29.00 16.71 3.64
N LEU A 19 28.09 17.19 4.49
CA LEU A 19 26.65 17.01 4.26
C LEU A 19 26.18 17.89 3.10
N LYS A 20 25.40 17.26 2.23
CA LYS A 20 24.95 17.83 0.97
C LYS A 20 23.46 18.07 1.03
N LEU A 21 23.04 19.29 0.70
CA LEU A 21 21.62 19.64 0.55
C LEU A 21 21.18 19.33 -0.88
N LEU A 22 20.11 18.53 -1.02
CA LEU A 22 19.53 18.16 -2.30
C LEU A 22 18.39 19.12 -2.69
N THR A 23 17.99 19.10 -3.96
CA THR A 23 16.83 19.88 -4.45
C THR A 23 15.51 19.49 -3.79
N CYS A 24 15.40 18.24 -3.32
CA CYS A 24 14.26 17.76 -2.51
C CYS A 24 14.38 18.14 -1.01
N LEU A 25 15.31 19.03 -0.66
CA LEU A 25 15.55 19.57 0.69
C LEU A 25 16.08 18.57 1.75
N HIS A 26 16.28 17.31 1.39
CA HIS A 26 16.96 16.34 2.26
C HIS A 26 18.46 16.61 2.34
N THR A 27 19.06 16.33 3.51
CA THR A 27 20.49 16.51 3.77
C THR A 27 21.21 15.17 3.99
N LEU A 28 22.14 14.84 3.09
CA LEU A 28 22.78 13.52 3.04
C LEU A 28 24.30 13.59 2.91
N CYS A 29 25.01 12.59 3.45
CA CYS A 29 26.45 12.49 3.29
C CYS A 29 26.83 11.96 1.89
N ARG A 30 28.03 12.33 1.42
CA ARG A 30 28.55 11.91 0.11
C ARG A 30 28.60 10.39 -0.07
N SER A 31 28.84 9.63 1.00
CA SER A 31 28.89 8.16 0.93
C SER A 31 27.50 7.56 0.67
N CYS A 32 26.45 8.03 1.36
CA CYS A 32 25.07 7.59 1.10
C CYS A 32 24.62 7.93 -0.32
N LEU A 33 24.96 9.12 -0.80
CA LEU A 33 24.64 9.52 -2.18
C LEU A 33 25.38 8.69 -3.24
N ARG A 34 26.61 8.26 -2.97
CA ARG A 34 27.38 7.40 -3.89
C ARG A 34 26.85 5.96 -3.94
N LYS A 35 26.41 5.44 -2.80
CA LYS A 35 25.84 4.08 -2.71
C LYS A 35 24.51 3.95 -3.47
N ASN A 36 23.77 5.04 -3.65
CA ASN A 36 22.50 5.06 -4.36
C ASN A 36 22.64 5.29 -5.88
N LYS A 37 23.77 4.86 -6.48
CA LYS A 37 23.98 4.85 -7.94
C LYS A 37 23.56 3.47 -8.48
N PRO A 38 22.76 3.38 -9.57
CA PRO A 38 22.79 4.29 -10.73
C PRO A 38 21.62 5.28 -10.87
N THR A 39 20.63 5.30 -9.98
CA THR A 39 19.34 5.99 -10.22
C THR A 39 19.37 7.51 -10.08
N GLY A 40 20.41 8.10 -9.46
CA GLY A 40 20.47 9.56 -9.27
C GLY A 40 19.28 10.09 -8.45
N GLN A 41 18.67 9.27 -7.61
CA GLN A 41 17.49 9.61 -6.81
C GLN A 41 17.88 9.86 -5.35
N CYS A 42 17.06 10.66 -4.66
CA CYS A 42 17.17 10.79 -3.21
C CYS A 42 16.80 9.46 -2.53
N PRO A 43 17.64 8.86 -1.66
CA PRO A 43 17.28 7.63 -0.94
C PRO A 43 16.09 7.79 0.01
N MET A 44 15.79 9.01 0.45
CA MET A 44 14.71 9.27 1.41
C MET A 44 13.33 9.34 0.74
N CYS A 45 13.23 10.03 -0.39
CA CYS A 45 11.95 10.33 -1.04
C CYS A 45 11.86 9.85 -2.50
N GLN A 46 12.88 9.18 -3.01
CA GLN A 46 12.99 8.65 -4.38
C GLN A 46 12.85 9.68 -5.50
N MET A 47 12.72 10.96 -5.17
CA MET A 47 12.68 12.04 -6.14
C MET A 47 13.98 12.06 -6.94
N ALA A 48 13.83 12.08 -8.28
CA ALA A 48 14.96 12.20 -9.18
C ALA A 48 15.74 13.47 -8.85
N ASN A 49 17.05 13.33 -8.67
CA ASN A 49 17.93 14.48 -8.68
C ASN A 49 18.07 14.90 -10.15
N PRO A 50 17.59 16.08 -10.56
CA PRO A 50 17.57 16.49 -11.97
C PRO A 50 18.96 16.50 -12.64
N GLN A 51 20.04 16.43 -11.85
CA GLN A 51 21.42 16.60 -12.27
C GLN A 51 22.19 15.26 -12.32
N GLY A 52 21.62 14.27 -13.01
CA GLY A 52 22.00 12.85 -13.07
C GLY A 52 23.45 12.45 -13.41
N SER A 53 24.45 13.32 -13.29
CA SER A 53 25.87 12.95 -13.46
C SER A 53 26.90 13.97 -12.92
N GLY A 54 26.50 15.14 -12.42
CA GLY A 54 27.41 16.18 -11.93
C GLY A 54 26.74 17.06 -10.90
N ILE A 55 27.21 17.00 -9.66
CA ILE A 55 26.54 17.49 -8.44
C ILE A 55 26.65 19.03 -8.31
N PRO A 56 25.56 19.85 -8.33
CA PRO A 56 25.51 21.11 -7.59
C PRO A 56 24.78 20.87 -6.26
N ASN A 57 25.26 19.90 -5.47
CA ASN A 57 24.88 19.82 -4.07
C ASN A 57 25.62 20.96 -3.39
N MET A 58 24.90 22.02 -3.10
CA MET A 58 25.42 23.05 -2.22
C MET A 58 25.81 22.37 -0.90
N ASP A 59 26.99 22.72 -0.40
CA ASP A 59 27.32 22.38 0.97
C ASP A 59 26.24 22.96 1.86
N ASN A 60 25.70 22.14 2.77
CA ASN A 60 24.78 22.66 3.75
C ASN A 60 25.59 23.50 4.76
N LEU A 61 25.85 24.76 4.40
CA LEU A 61 26.74 25.65 5.13
C LEU A 61 26.29 25.84 6.58
N LEU A 62 24.97 25.83 6.83
CA LEU A 62 24.42 25.84 8.18
C LEU A 62 24.95 24.64 8.98
N PHE A 63 24.83 23.43 8.42
CA PHE A 63 25.22 22.20 9.11
C PHE A 63 26.73 22.15 9.33
N THR A 64 27.53 22.45 8.30
CA THR A 64 29.00 22.47 8.40
C THR A 64 29.47 23.49 9.45
N ASN A 65 28.89 24.69 9.48
CA ASN A 65 29.25 25.72 10.44
C ASN A 65 28.83 25.35 11.88
N LEU A 66 27.63 24.78 12.06
CA LEU A 66 27.17 24.33 13.37
C LEU A 66 28.02 23.16 13.88
N GLN A 67 28.32 22.16 13.05
CA GLN A 67 29.22 21.06 13.41
C GLN A 67 30.61 21.58 13.81
N ALA A 68 31.17 22.53 13.07
CA ALA A 68 32.46 23.13 13.41
C ALA A 68 32.43 23.85 14.77
N LYS A 69 31.39 24.62 15.04
CA LYS A 69 31.18 25.29 16.33
C LYS A 69 31.01 24.28 17.48
N LEU A 70 30.22 23.22 17.27
CA LEU A 70 30.01 22.16 18.25
C LEU A 70 31.28 21.36 18.54
N LYS A 71 32.15 21.14 17.55
CA LYS A 71 33.47 20.52 17.77
C LYS A 71 34.34 21.34 18.72
N VAL A 72 34.31 22.67 18.59
CA VAL A 72 35.01 23.57 19.53
C VAL A 72 34.39 23.47 20.92
N TYR A 73 33.06 23.50 21.03
CA TYR A 73 32.36 23.34 22.30
C TYR A 73 32.72 22.01 23.00
N LYS A 74 32.66 20.88 22.28
CA LYS A 74 33.07 19.56 22.79
C LYS A 74 34.52 19.61 23.30
N LYS A 75 35.45 20.17 22.51
CA LYS A 75 36.85 20.37 22.93
C LYS A 75 36.97 21.16 24.25
N ILE A 76 36.12 22.17 24.46
CA ILE A 76 36.13 22.98 25.68
C ILE A 76 35.60 22.18 26.88
N VAL A 77 34.51 21.44 26.69
CA VAL A 77 33.78 20.71 27.75
C VAL A 77 34.47 19.41 28.14
N ASP A 78 35.05 18.67 27.20
CA ASP A 78 35.72 17.38 27.42
C ASP A 78 36.99 17.48 28.29
N GLY A 79 37.34 18.69 28.75
CA GLY A 79 38.35 18.89 29.79
C GLY A 79 39.80 18.75 29.34
N GLY A 80 40.06 18.64 28.03
CA GLY A 80 41.42 18.58 27.49
C GLY A 80 42.24 19.84 27.79
N ASP A 81 43.57 19.71 27.77
CA ASP A 81 44.47 20.85 27.96
C ASP A 81 44.25 21.89 26.85
N LEU A 82 43.64 23.02 27.22
CA LEU A 82 43.47 24.17 26.36
C LEU A 82 44.68 25.08 26.53
N PHE A 83 45.39 25.34 25.44
CA PHE A 83 46.56 26.22 25.44
C PHE A 83 46.24 27.53 24.77
N CYS A 84 46.80 28.62 25.31
CA CYS A 84 46.77 29.92 24.68
C CYS A 84 47.48 29.87 23.33
N ASP A 85 46.80 30.29 22.26
CA ASP A 85 47.34 30.22 20.91
C ASP A 85 48.57 31.12 20.71
N ASN A 86 48.68 32.20 21.48
CA ASN A 86 49.77 33.19 21.39
C ASN A 86 51.04 32.79 22.16
N CYS A 87 50.91 32.24 23.37
CA CYS A 87 52.06 32.00 24.25
C CYS A 87 52.19 30.57 24.77
N LYS A 88 51.28 29.67 24.36
CA LYS A 88 51.25 28.24 24.70
C LYS A 88 51.14 27.91 26.21
N LYS A 89 50.85 28.90 27.07
CA LYS A 89 50.43 28.70 28.48
C LYS A 89 48.98 28.20 28.56
N ALA A 90 48.46 27.91 29.75
CA ALA A 90 47.06 27.54 29.95
C ALA A 90 46.10 28.60 29.38
N GLY A 91 45.15 28.16 28.54
CA GLY A 91 44.11 28.98 27.93
C GLY A 91 42.86 29.02 28.81
N GLU A 92 42.51 30.20 29.31
CA GLU A 92 41.41 30.42 30.24
C GLU A 92 40.19 31.10 29.58
N PHE A 93 40.39 31.70 28.40
CA PHE A 93 39.39 32.44 27.65
C PHE A 93 39.30 31.93 26.21
N TRP A 94 38.12 31.98 25.62
CA TRP A 94 37.84 31.64 24.23
C TRP A 94 37.23 32.84 23.52
N CYS A 95 37.89 33.31 22.45
CA CYS A 95 37.38 34.38 21.59
C CYS A 95 36.71 33.77 20.34
N SER A 96 35.40 33.96 20.21
CA SER A 96 34.63 33.36 19.10
C SER A 96 34.90 34.03 17.74
N SER A 97 35.24 35.33 17.75
CA SER A 97 35.57 36.10 16.55
C SER A 97 36.94 35.69 15.97
N CYS A 98 37.96 35.58 16.83
CA CYS A 98 39.30 35.15 16.42
C CYS A 98 39.47 33.64 16.29
N LYS A 99 38.58 32.87 16.91
CA LYS A 99 38.66 31.40 17.02
C LYS A 99 39.93 30.95 17.75
N GLU A 100 40.31 31.65 18.81
CA GLU A 100 41.54 31.45 19.57
C GLU A 100 41.28 31.31 21.08
N PHE A 101 42.12 30.51 21.74
CA PHE A 101 42.23 30.40 23.18
C PHE A 101 43.29 31.38 23.71
N LEU A 102 42.98 32.04 24.83
CA LEU A 102 43.83 33.08 25.43
C LEU A 102 44.05 32.79 26.91
N CYS A 103 45.28 32.96 27.40
CA CYS A 103 45.55 33.07 28.84
C CYS A 103 45.13 34.45 29.35
N THR A 104 45.03 34.63 30.67
CA THR A 104 44.62 35.92 31.27
C THR A 104 45.39 37.13 30.71
N ASN A 105 46.72 37.07 30.63
CA ASN A 105 47.52 38.19 30.10
C ASN A 105 47.28 38.45 28.61
N CYS A 106 47.18 37.39 27.79
CA CYS A 106 46.89 37.55 26.37
C CYS A 106 45.45 38.04 26.12
N PHE A 107 44.49 37.67 26.98
CA PHE A 107 43.12 38.17 26.95
C PHE A 107 43.06 39.67 27.25
N GLU A 108 43.75 40.15 28.28
CA GLU A 108 43.77 41.58 28.60
C GLU A 108 44.36 42.42 27.45
N VAL A 109 45.46 41.94 26.85
CA VAL A 109 46.07 42.56 25.67
C VAL A 109 45.06 42.57 24.52
N HIS A 110 44.48 41.40 24.21
CA HIS A 110 43.48 41.25 23.16
C HIS A 110 42.30 42.21 23.34
N GLN A 111 41.77 42.32 24.56
CA GLN A 111 40.66 43.20 24.89
C GLN A 111 41.04 44.68 24.77
N ARG A 112 42.28 45.08 25.10
CA ARG A 112 42.73 46.47 24.95
C ARG A 112 42.86 46.88 23.48
N TYR A 113 43.41 46.01 22.63
CA TYR A 113 43.68 46.34 21.22
C TYR A 113 42.45 46.14 20.32
N LEU A 114 41.63 45.12 20.58
CA LEU A 114 40.48 44.77 19.74
C LEU A 114 39.14 45.19 20.35
N LYS A 115 39.15 46.04 21.40
CA LYS A 115 37.93 46.58 22.03
C LYS A 115 36.99 47.24 21.03
N ARG A 116 37.55 47.90 20.01
CA ARG A 116 36.79 48.62 18.96
C ARG A 116 36.12 47.68 17.96
N GLU A 117 36.61 46.45 17.83
CA GLU A 117 36.10 45.41 16.91
C GLU A 117 35.07 44.50 17.61
N SER A 118 34.70 44.79 18.86
CA SER A 118 33.66 44.08 19.62
C SER A 118 33.87 42.57 19.76
N HIS A 119 35.13 42.12 19.77
CA HIS A 119 35.44 40.71 20.01
C HIS A 119 34.98 40.27 21.40
N GLU A 120 34.02 39.35 21.44
CA GLU A 120 33.52 38.76 22.68
C GLU A 120 34.32 37.49 23.00
N ALA A 121 35.21 37.60 24.00
CA ALA A 121 35.87 36.43 24.58
C ALA A 121 35.24 36.07 25.92
N LYS A 122 34.90 34.79 26.08
CA LYS A 122 34.24 34.24 27.27
C LYS A 122 35.22 33.35 28.04
N ARG A 123 35.07 33.27 29.36
CA ARG A 123 35.88 32.34 30.15
C ARG A 123 35.48 30.92 29.81
N VAL A 124 36.48 30.04 29.70
CA VAL A 124 36.31 28.61 29.46
C VAL A 124 35.40 27.98 30.52
N VAL A 125 35.55 28.38 31.78
CA VAL A 125 34.72 27.87 32.89
C VAL A 125 33.25 28.22 32.73
N ASP A 126 32.93 29.41 32.20
CA ASP A 126 31.54 29.84 32.00
C ASP A 126 30.92 29.09 30.82
N ILE A 127 31.71 28.81 29.76
CA ILE A 127 31.28 27.97 28.63
C ILE A 127 31.02 26.53 29.10
N ARG A 128 31.88 25.98 29.97
CA ARG A 128 31.72 24.63 30.55
C ARG A 128 30.49 24.51 31.44
N ALA A 129 30.13 25.58 32.14
CA ALA A 129 28.95 25.61 32.99
C ALA A 129 27.63 25.76 32.21
N GLY A 130 27.69 26.28 30.98
CA GLY A 130 26.54 26.47 30.10
C GLY A 130 26.22 25.26 29.22
N SER A 131 25.11 25.35 28.47
CA SER A 131 24.74 24.34 27.49
C SER A 131 25.35 24.61 26.11
N ALA A 132 25.39 23.58 25.24
CA ALA A 132 25.78 23.73 23.85
C ALA A 132 24.89 24.74 23.09
N LYS A 133 23.61 24.84 23.46
CA LYS A 133 22.66 25.82 22.91
C LYS A 133 23.07 27.25 23.28
N ASP A 134 23.37 27.50 24.55
CA ASP A 134 23.82 28.82 25.02
C ASP A 134 25.12 29.26 24.35
N TYR A 135 26.05 28.32 24.15
CA TYR A 135 27.27 28.55 23.40
C TYR A 135 26.97 28.97 21.95
N LEU A 136 26.13 28.22 21.23
CA LEU A 136 25.78 28.52 19.84
C LEU A 136 25.05 29.86 19.70
N GLU A 137 24.11 30.17 20.59
CA GLU A 137 23.39 31.45 20.60
C GLU A 137 24.34 32.63 20.82
N GLY A 138 25.31 32.48 21.73
CA GLY A 138 26.37 33.47 21.93
C GLY A 138 27.19 33.72 20.66
N THR A 139 27.60 32.65 19.97
CA THR A 139 28.40 32.76 18.73
C THR A 139 27.60 33.27 17.51
N ARG A 140 26.27 33.37 17.59
CA ARG A 140 25.42 33.89 16.51
C ARG A 140 25.47 35.42 16.45
N LYS A 141 25.70 36.09 17.59
CA LYS A 141 25.77 37.55 17.69
C LYS A 141 27.11 38.10 17.21
N THR A 142 28.17 37.30 17.28
CA THR A 142 29.56 37.68 16.98
C THR A 142 30.05 37.15 15.63
N SER A 143 29.20 36.47 14.86
CA SER A 143 29.60 35.93 13.55
C SER A 143 29.62 37.04 12.50
N ASP A 144 30.66 37.87 12.56
CA ASP A 144 30.97 38.79 11.48
C ASP A 144 31.46 37.98 10.28
N LEU A 145 30.67 38.00 9.22
CA LEU A 145 31.03 37.36 7.96
C LEU A 145 32.26 38.09 7.41
N SER A 146 33.40 37.42 7.34
CA SER A 146 34.60 37.94 6.68
C SER A 146 34.43 37.92 5.16
N CYS A 147 34.96 38.91 4.45
CA CYS A 147 34.94 38.90 2.99
C CYS A 147 35.68 37.68 2.42
N SER A 148 35.09 37.05 1.40
CA SER A 148 35.68 35.90 0.69
C SER A 148 36.87 36.27 -0.19
N ASN A 149 37.06 37.55 -0.50
CA ASN A 149 38.17 37.98 -1.36
C ASN A 149 39.49 38.01 -0.55
N PRO A 150 40.56 37.34 -1.03
CA PRO A 150 41.84 37.26 -0.33
C PRO A 150 42.45 38.61 0.08
N THR A 151 42.25 39.66 -0.71
CA THR A 151 42.86 40.98 -0.44
C THR A 151 42.16 41.78 0.65
N HIS A 152 40.98 41.34 1.10
CA HIS A 152 40.19 42.02 2.15
C HIS A 152 39.50 41.04 3.08
N LYS A 153 40.17 39.91 3.33
CA LYS A 153 39.71 38.85 4.25
C LYS A 153 39.42 39.35 5.67
N SER A 154 40.04 40.44 6.11
CA SER A 154 39.80 41.07 7.41
C SER A 154 38.56 41.98 7.45
N GLN A 155 37.93 42.25 6.31
CA GLN A 155 36.79 43.16 6.24
C GLN A 155 35.47 42.43 6.51
N THR A 156 34.64 43.04 7.33
CA THR A 156 33.28 42.56 7.62
C THR A 156 32.35 42.81 6.44
N VAL A 157 31.56 41.78 6.13
CA VAL A 157 30.49 41.82 5.16
C VAL A 157 29.25 42.42 5.81
N SER A 158 28.82 43.57 5.32
CA SER A 158 27.71 44.36 5.86
C SER A 158 26.66 44.76 4.81
N LEU A 159 26.98 44.59 3.52
CA LEU A 159 26.11 44.98 2.42
C LEU A 159 25.59 43.76 1.68
N TYR A 160 24.39 43.86 1.12
CA TYR A 160 23.83 42.88 0.20
C TYR A 160 23.51 43.53 -1.14
N CYS A 161 23.99 42.93 -2.23
CA CYS A 161 23.71 43.38 -3.59
C CYS A 161 22.49 42.65 -4.13
N ASN A 162 21.39 43.38 -4.35
CA ASN A 162 20.12 42.79 -4.81
C ASN A 162 20.23 42.22 -6.23
N LYS A 163 21.06 42.83 -7.08
CA LYS A 163 21.27 42.38 -8.47
C LYS A 163 22.06 41.07 -8.55
N CYS A 164 23.06 40.91 -7.69
CA CYS A 164 23.98 39.76 -7.72
C CYS A 164 23.59 38.65 -6.75
N GLU A 165 22.63 38.91 -5.85
CA GLU A 165 22.19 38.02 -4.77
C GLU A 165 23.35 37.58 -3.86
N LYS A 166 24.23 38.53 -3.51
CA LYS A 166 25.46 38.25 -2.76
C LYS A 166 25.70 39.27 -1.66
N ALA A 167 26.22 38.75 -0.55
CA ALA A 167 26.71 39.54 0.57
C ALA A 167 28.15 40.01 0.29
N LEU A 168 28.43 41.29 0.55
CA LEU A 168 29.67 41.98 0.20
C LEU A 168 30.19 42.84 1.38
N CYS A 169 31.50 43.00 1.48
CA CYS A 169 32.08 44.06 2.31
C CYS A 169 32.06 45.40 1.54
N CYS A 170 32.25 46.52 2.26
CA CYS A 170 32.26 47.85 1.65
C CYS A 170 33.30 47.99 0.54
N ILE A 171 34.49 47.40 0.70
CA ILE A 171 35.55 47.46 -0.32
C ILE A 171 35.11 46.75 -1.61
N CYS A 172 34.56 45.53 -1.49
CA CYS A 172 34.02 44.78 -2.63
C CYS A 172 32.93 45.58 -3.37
N ALA A 173 32.01 46.18 -2.60
CA ALA A 173 30.90 46.94 -3.16
C ALA A 173 31.36 48.19 -3.93
N LEU A 174 32.45 48.83 -3.50
CA LEU A 174 32.96 50.06 -4.13
C LEU A 174 33.88 49.80 -5.32
N LEU A 175 34.66 48.72 -5.30
CA LEU A 175 35.65 48.43 -6.35
C LEU A 175 35.06 47.80 -7.62
N ASP A 176 33.84 47.25 -7.56
CA ASP A 176 33.18 46.61 -8.70
C ASP A 176 31.92 47.38 -9.11
N SER A 177 32.01 48.07 -10.26
CA SER A 177 30.92 48.84 -10.86
C SER A 177 29.80 47.97 -11.46
N GLN A 178 29.97 46.64 -11.50
CA GLN A 178 28.94 45.72 -12.02
C GLN A 178 27.82 45.45 -11.01
N HIS A 179 28.04 45.79 -9.74
CA HIS A 179 27.03 45.65 -8.70
C HIS A 179 25.85 46.63 -8.88
N GLY A 180 24.68 46.21 -8.39
CA GLY A 180 23.46 47.01 -8.43
C GLY A 180 23.23 47.78 -7.13
N SER A 181 21.96 47.99 -6.78
CA SER A 181 21.59 48.59 -5.51
C SER A 181 21.97 47.71 -4.31
N PHE A 182 22.52 48.35 -3.29
CA PHE A 182 22.89 47.71 -2.04
C PHE A 182 21.87 48.01 -0.94
N CYS A 183 21.70 47.07 -0.03
CA CYS A 183 21.00 47.27 1.23
C CYS A 183 21.84 46.73 2.40
N ASP A 184 21.47 47.13 3.61
CA ASP A 184 22.03 46.56 4.84
C ASP A 184 21.72 45.06 4.92
N ILE A 185 22.75 44.25 5.14
CA ILE A 185 22.63 42.78 5.16
C ILE A 185 21.73 42.28 6.29
N ARG A 186 21.67 42.97 7.43
CA ARG A 186 20.86 42.54 8.58
C ARG A 186 19.39 42.73 8.26
N ARG A 187 19.03 43.90 7.70
CA ARG A 187 17.68 44.19 7.21
C ARG A 187 17.26 43.21 6.11
N GLU A 188 18.14 42.93 5.16
CA GLU A 188 17.84 41.97 4.09
C GLU A 188 17.65 40.55 4.62
N THR A 189 18.50 40.12 5.56
CA THR A 189 18.39 38.82 6.22
C THR A 189 17.06 38.67 6.92
N GLN A 190 16.61 39.69 7.65
CA GLN A 190 15.29 39.69 8.30
C GLN A 190 14.17 39.55 7.27
N ARG A 191 14.19 40.36 6.20
CA ARG A 191 13.19 40.29 5.13
C ARG A 191 13.11 38.90 4.50
N ARG A 192 14.25 38.29 4.18
CA ARG A 192 14.31 36.94 3.59
C ARG A 192 13.87 35.85 4.57
N GLN A 193 14.12 36.02 5.87
CA GLN A 193 13.61 35.11 6.90
C GLN A 193 12.08 35.18 7.01
N GLU A 194 11.50 36.38 6.95
CA GLU A 194 10.05 36.57 6.94
C GLU A 194 9.41 35.98 5.67
N GLU A 195 10.05 36.17 4.51
CA GLU A 195 9.64 35.56 3.23
C GLU A 195 9.62 34.02 3.32
N LEU A 196 10.73 33.40 3.75
CA LEU A 196 10.80 31.94 3.92
C LEU A 196 9.81 31.44 4.97
N GLY A 197 9.63 32.18 6.06
CA GLY A 197 8.64 31.87 7.10
C GLY A 197 7.22 31.84 6.56
N THR A 198 6.87 32.80 5.71
CA THR A 198 5.56 32.88 5.03
C THR A 198 5.35 31.68 4.12
N MET A 199 6.33 31.35 3.26
CA MET A 199 6.27 30.18 2.39
C MET A 199 6.07 28.87 3.17
N VAL A 200 6.72 28.72 4.32
CA VAL A 200 6.54 27.54 5.20
C VAL A 200 5.12 27.46 5.76
N GLN A 201 4.49 28.58 6.11
CA GLN A 201 3.10 28.58 6.58
C GLN A 201 2.12 28.16 5.47
N GLU A 202 2.32 28.65 4.25
CA GLU A 202 1.53 28.22 3.09
C GLU A 202 1.71 26.73 2.81
N LEU A 203 2.94 26.20 2.91
CA LEU A 203 3.21 24.77 2.76
C LEU A 203 2.54 23.94 3.85
N LYS A 204 2.47 24.43 5.09
CA LYS A 204 1.73 23.74 6.18
C LYS A 204 0.24 23.62 5.88
N GLN A 205 -0.38 24.68 5.35
CA GLN A 205 -1.78 24.66 4.94
C GLN A 205 -2.02 23.71 3.76
N LYS A 206 -1.13 23.72 2.77
CA LYS A 206 -1.19 22.75 1.66
C LYS A 206 -1.03 21.32 2.17
N ARG A 207 -0.11 21.08 3.11
CA ARG A 207 0.15 19.76 3.68
C ARG A 207 -1.13 19.14 4.27
N SER A 208 -1.92 19.90 5.04
CA SER A 208 -3.17 19.36 5.60
C SER A 208 -4.18 18.91 4.53
N VAL A 209 -4.22 19.58 3.38
CA VAL A 209 -5.08 19.16 2.25
C VAL A 209 -4.58 17.86 1.63
N PHE A 210 -3.26 17.73 1.45
CA PHE A 210 -2.65 16.48 0.95
C PHE A 210 -2.83 15.32 1.94
N GLU A 211 -2.67 15.55 3.24
CA GLU A 211 -2.92 14.55 4.29
C GLU A 211 -4.37 14.08 4.29
N ALA A 212 -5.34 14.99 4.20
CA ALA A 212 -6.75 14.64 4.09
C ALA A 212 -7.06 13.84 2.81
N THR A 213 -6.52 14.27 1.67
CA THR A 213 -6.70 13.59 0.38
C THR A 213 -6.06 12.19 0.40
N TYR A 214 -4.90 12.04 1.03
CA TYR A 214 -4.24 10.74 1.20
C TYR A 214 -5.12 9.76 1.97
N LEU A 215 -5.71 10.19 3.10
CA LEU A 215 -6.64 9.36 3.87
C LEU A 215 -7.90 8.99 3.07
N MET A 216 -8.46 9.94 2.32
CA MET A 216 -9.60 9.68 1.43
C MET A 216 -9.28 8.62 0.36
N LEU A 217 -8.07 8.67 -0.22
CA LEU A 217 -7.63 7.68 -1.21
C LEU A 217 -7.43 6.30 -0.59
N GLN A 218 -6.88 6.21 0.63
CA GLN A 218 -6.76 4.93 1.35
C GLN A 218 -8.12 4.30 1.63
N ASP A 219 -9.07 5.11 2.09
CA ASP A 219 -10.44 4.69 2.36
C ASP A 219 -11.20 4.31 1.07
N ALA A 220 -11.01 5.04 -0.03
CA ALA A 220 -11.56 4.66 -1.33
C ALA A 220 -10.98 3.32 -1.83
N ALA A 221 -9.69 3.07 -1.65
CA ALA A 221 -9.08 1.78 -1.98
C ALA A 221 -9.68 0.64 -1.15
N ALA A 222 -9.85 0.84 0.17
CA ALA A 222 -10.47 -0.16 1.04
C ALA A 222 -11.92 -0.47 0.63
N ARG A 223 -12.71 0.54 0.26
CA ARG A 223 -14.07 0.35 -0.26
C ARG A 223 -14.11 -0.44 -1.56
N LEU A 224 -13.15 -0.24 -2.46
CA LEU A 224 -13.09 -0.99 -3.71
C LEU A 224 -12.84 -2.49 -3.45
N GLU A 225 -11.91 -2.81 -2.54
CA GLU A 225 -11.64 -4.18 -2.12
C GLU A 225 -12.88 -4.80 -1.44
N GLN A 226 -13.56 -4.06 -0.57
CA GLN A 226 -14.78 -4.53 0.09
C GLN A 226 -15.90 -4.80 -0.93
N ALA A 227 -16.18 -3.86 -1.84
CA ALA A 227 -17.21 -4.02 -2.85
C ALA A 227 -16.92 -5.20 -3.79
N GLN A 228 -15.64 -5.45 -4.11
CA GLN A 228 -15.24 -6.64 -4.86
C GLN A 228 -15.54 -7.93 -4.08
N GLY A 229 -15.21 -7.97 -2.79
CA GLY A 229 -15.50 -9.10 -1.90
C GLY A 229 -17.00 -9.40 -1.82
N GLU A 230 -17.81 -8.39 -1.52
CA GLU A 230 -19.27 -8.49 -1.42
C GLU A 230 -19.89 -8.99 -2.73
N MET A 231 -19.49 -8.42 -3.88
CA MET A 231 -20.01 -8.86 -5.18
C MET A 231 -19.61 -10.32 -5.48
N ARG A 232 -18.40 -10.73 -5.10
CA ARG A 232 -17.97 -12.12 -5.27
C ARG A 232 -18.83 -13.08 -4.45
N GLU A 233 -19.15 -12.73 -3.21
CA GLU A 233 -20.05 -13.52 -2.35
C GLU A 233 -21.45 -13.61 -2.94
N VAL A 234 -22.02 -12.49 -3.40
CA VAL A 234 -23.35 -12.46 -4.05
C VAL A 234 -23.37 -13.35 -5.29
N ILE A 235 -22.33 -13.31 -6.13
CA ILE A 235 -22.23 -14.19 -7.31
C ILE A 235 -22.19 -15.66 -6.88
N GLN A 236 -21.37 -16.00 -5.87
CA GLN A 236 -21.25 -17.38 -5.39
C GLN A 236 -22.56 -17.90 -4.81
N GLU A 237 -23.23 -17.10 -3.97
CA GLU A 237 -24.52 -17.44 -3.38
C GLU A 237 -25.58 -17.64 -4.47
N ARG A 238 -25.65 -16.72 -5.45
CA ARG A 238 -26.64 -16.82 -6.53
C ARG A 238 -26.42 -18.06 -7.38
N VAL A 239 -25.17 -18.40 -7.71
CA VAL A 239 -24.85 -19.62 -8.45
C VAL A 239 -25.22 -20.85 -7.64
N GLN A 240 -24.94 -20.89 -6.33
CA GLN A 240 -25.32 -22.00 -5.46
C GLN A 240 -26.84 -22.19 -5.40
N GLN A 241 -27.61 -21.11 -5.28
CA GLN A 241 -29.08 -21.16 -5.32
C GLN A 241 -29.60 -21.73 -6.64
N LEU A 242 -29.04 -21.29 -7.78
CA LEU A 242 -29.44 -21.79 -9.09
C LEU A 242 -29.10 -23.27 -9.25
N VAL A 243 -27.91 -23.71 -8.81
CA VAL A 243 -27.53 -25.13 -8.83
C VAL A 243 -28.47 -25.95 -7.97
N GLN A 244 -28.85 -25.46 -6.78
CA GLN A 244 -29.79 -26.15 -5.90
C GLN A 244 -31.16 -26.32 -6.56
N LEU A 245 -31.68 -25.27 -7.21
CA LEU A 245 -32.96 -25.34 -7.93
C LEU A 245 -32.91 -26.36 -9.08
N ILE A 246 -31.84 -26.35 -9.88
CA ILE A 246 -31.66 -27.31 -10.98
C ILE A 246 -31.58 -28.75 -10.45
N ARG A 247 -30.91 -28.96 -9.31
CA ARG A 247 -30.83 -30.30 -8.68
C ARG A 247 -32.19 -30.77 -8.14
N GLN A 248 -33.00 -29.87 -7.59
CA GLN A 248 -34.36 -30.21 -7.16
C GLN A 248 -35.24 -30.60 -8.35
N GLU A 249 -35.18 -29.85 -9.44
CA GLU A 249 -35.90 -30.18 -10.68
C GLU A 249 -35.45 -31.52 -11.28
N GLU A 250 -34.14 -31.83 -11.24
CA GLU A 250 -33.59 -33.13 -11.63
C GLU A 250 -34.21 -34.27 -10.80
N GLU A 251 -34.21 -34.13 -9.47
CA GLU A 251 -34.75 -35.16 -8.56
C GLU A 251 -36.26 -35.39 -8.77
N GLU A 252 -37.05 -34.32 -8.91
CA GLU A 252 -38.48 -34.42 -9.19
C GLU A 252 -38.77 -35.12 -10.52
N MET A 253 -38.02 -34.79 -11.58
CA MET A 253 -38.20 -35.43 -12.88
C MET A 253 -37.80 -36.92 -12.85
N LEU A 254 -36.75 -37.28 -12.11
CA LEU A 254 -36.36 -38.68 -11.92
C LEU A 254 -37.46 -39.48 -11.20
N VAL A 255 -38.03 -38.93 -10.12
CA VAL A 255 -39.15 -39.56 -9.41
C VAL A 255 -40.37 -39.74 -10.33
N LEU A 256 -40.67 -38.75 -11.16
CA LEU A 256 -41.77 -38.84 -12.14
C LEU A 256 -41.52 -39.97 -13.16
N VAL A 257 -40.29 -40.11 -13.65
CA VAL A 257 -39.91 -41.19 -14.58
C VAL A 257 -40.09 -42.55 -13.92
N GLU A 258 -39.58 -42.74 -12.70
CA GLU A 258 -39.70 -43.99 -11.96
C GLU A 258 -41.16 -44.36 -11.68
N THR A 259 -41.96 -43.38 -11.25
CA THR A 259 -43.39 -43.59 -10.94
C THR A 259 -44.17 -44.04 -12.17
N ARG A 260 -43.96 -43.38 -13.32
CA ARG A 260 -44.61 -43.76 -14.59
C ARG A 260 -44.17 -45.13 -15.06
N GLN A 261 -42.89 -45.46 -14.92
CA GLN A 261 -42.37 -46.77 -15.28
C GLN A 261 -43.00 -47.88 -14.42
N GLU A 262 -43.09 -47.67 -13.11
CA GLU A 262 -43.70 -48.61 -12.17
C GLU A 262 -45.20 -48.80 -12.46
N GLN A 263 -45.92 -47.71 -12.77
CA GLN A 263 -47.33 -47.81 -13.19
C GLN A 263 -47.48 -48.66 -14.46
N GLY A 264 -46.68 -48.40 -15.49
CA GLY A 264 -46.70 -49.18 -16.73
C GLY A 264 -46.37 -50.66 -16.49
N ARG A 265 -45.40 -50.97 -15.63
CA ARG A 265 -45.10 -52.35 -15.22
C ARG A 265 -46.29 -53.02 -14.55
N ARG A 266 -47.01 -52.33 -13.65
CA ARG A 266 -48.20 -52.86 -12.97
C ARG A 266 -49.38 -53.08 -13.91
N GLU A 267 -49.56 -52.23 -14.90
CA GLU A 267 -50.58 -52.39 -15.95
C GLU A 267 -50.27 -53.62 -16.81
N LEU A 268 -49.04 -53.72 -17.30
CA LEU A 268 -48.59 -54.87 -18.09
C LEU A 268 -48.67 -56.18 -17.31
N ALA A 269 -48.28 -56.19 -16.03
CA ALA A 269 -48.40 -57.36 -15.17
C ALA A 269 -49.85 -57.84 -15.01
N ARG A 270 -50.81 -56.89 -14.88
CA ARG A 270 -52.25 -57.21 -14.82
C ARG A 270 -52.75 -57.80 -16.13
N GLU A 271 -52.34 -57.26 -17.27
CA GLU A 271 -52.70 -57.80 -18.59
C GLU A 271 -52.12 -59.19 -18.82
N LEU A 272 -50.86 -59.41 -18.45
CA LEU A 272 -50.22 -60.72 -18.53
C LEU A 272 -50.94 -61.76 -17.66
N GLN A 273 -51.28 -61.41 -16.41
CA GLN A 273 -52.03 -62.30 -15.53
C GLN A 273 -53.42 -62.63 -16.09
N HIS A 274 -54.11 -61.66 -16.68
CA HIS A 274 -55.39 -61.90 -17.34
C HIS A 274 -55.25 -62.86 -18.52
N MET A 275 -54.25 -62.63 -19.38
CA MET A 275 -53.98 -63.47 -20.55
C MET A 275 -53.63 -64.90 -20.16
N GLU A 276 -52.78 -65.08 -19.14
CA GLU A 276 -52.43 -66.38 -18.58
C GLU A 276 -53.68 -67.13 -18.08
N GLY A 277 -54.58 -66.43 -17.38
CA GLY A 277 -55.86 -67.02 -16.95
C GLY A 277 -56.76 -67.45 -18.11
N VAL A 278 -56.79 -66.69 -19.21
CA VAL A 278 -57.54 -67.08 -20.43
C VAL A 278 -56.91 -68.31 -21.09
N LEU A 279 -55.58 -68.37 -21.21
CA LEU A 279 -54.86 -69.51 -21.76
C LEU A 279 -55.11 -70.79 -20.94
N GLN A 280 -55.00 -70.70 -19.61
CA GLN A 280 -55.28 -71.83 -18.70
C GLN A 280 -56.73 -72.33 -18.86
N ARG A 281 -57.70 -71.43 -19.06
CA ARG A 281 -59.10 -71.81 -19.34
C ARG A 281 -59.23 -72.54 -20.66
N MET A 282 -58.58 -72.07 -21.72
CA MET A 282 -58.57 -72.73 -23.03
C MET A 282 -57.97 -74.14 -22.93
N GLU A 283 -56.80 -74.29 -22.30
CA GLU A 283 -56.16 -75.59 -22.07
C GLU A 283 -57.04 -76.55 -21.24
N ALA A 284 -57.71 -76.03 -20.19
CA ALA A 284 -58.63 -76.81 -19.38
C ALA A 284 -59.84 -77.29 -20.20
N SER A 285 -60.40 -76.42 -21.05
CA SER A 285 -61.50 -76.75 -21.95
C SER A 285 -61.11 -77.82 -22.97
N GLU A 286 -59.94 -77.70 -23.61
CA GLU A 286 -59.42 -78.71 -24.54
C GLU A 286 -59.27 -80.07 -23.87
N ARG A 287 -58.65 -80.11 -22.69
CA ARG A 287 -58.46 -81.33 -21.90
C ARG A 287 -59.78 -81.95 -21.47
N LEU A 288 -60.76 -81.15 -21.04
CA LEU A 288 -62.08 -81.64 -20.62
C LEU A 288 -62.82 -82.29 -21.80
N VAL A 289 -62.90 -81.61 -22.94
CA VAL A 289 -63.58 -82.12 -24.15
C VAL A 289 -62.91 -83.41 -24.65
N LYS A 290 -61.57 -83.46 -24.62
CA LYS A 290 -60.80 -84.67 -24.96
C LYS A 290 -61.07 -85.83 -24.01
N ASN A 291 -61.17 -85.58 -22.70
CA ASN A 291 -61.47 -86.64 -21.74
C ASN A 291 -62.92 -87.13 -21.87
N MET A 292 -63.87 -86.23 -22.11
CA MET A 292 -65.26 -86.60 -22.35
C MET A 292 -65.41 -87.48 -23.59
N SER A 293 -64.70 -87.20 -24.68
CA SER A 293 -64.79 -88.03 -25.88
C SER A 293 -64.19 -89.43 -25.72
N LEU A 294 -63.27 -89.63 -24.77
CA LEU A 294 -62.62 -90.91 -24.51
C LEU A 294 -63.37 -91.77 -23.48
N TYR A 295 -63.99 -91.15 -22.48
CA TYR A 295 -64.40 -91.86 -21.26
C TYR A 295 -65.85 -91.61 -20.80
N ALA A 296 -66.52 -90.55 -21.26
CA ALA A 296 -67.86 -90.21 -20.77
C ALA A 296 -68.94 -91.09 -21.40
N THR A 297 -69.97 -91.41 -20.62
CA THR A 297 -71.19 -92.07 -21.12
C THR A 297 -72.06 -91.11 -21.92
N GLU A 298 -72.98 -91.63 -22.74
CA GLU A 298 -73.90 -90.82 -23.53
C GLU A 298 -74.70 -89.84 -22.66
N GLN A 299 -75.14 -90.27 -21.46
CA GLN A 299 -75.88 -89.44 -20.51
C GLN A 299 -75.01 -88.30 -19.96
N GLU A 300 -73.78 -88.58 -19.49
CA GLU A 300 -72.86 -87.55 -18.97
C GLU A 300 -72.49 -86.52 -20.04
N VAL A 301 -72.32 -86.96 -21.29
CA VAL A 301 -72.08 -86.05 -22.43
C VAL A 301 -73.29 -85.13 -22.59
N MET A 302 -74.51 -85.68 -22.69
CA MET A 302 -75.70 -84.86 -22.92
C MET A 302 -76.00 -83.89 -21.77
N ASP A 303 -75.75 -84.28 -20.51
CA ASP A 303 -75.97 -83.43 -19.34
C ASP A 303 -74.96 -82.27 -19.27
N MET A 304 -73.70 -82.51 -19.60
CA MET A 304 -72.64 -81.49 -19.52
C MET A 304 -72.51 -80.64 -20.80
N GLN A 305 -72.99 -81.13 -21.95
CA GLN A 305 -72.78 -80.50 -23.26
C GLN A 305 -73.30 -79.04 -23.34
N PRO A 306 -74.49 -78.68 -22.83
CA PRO A 306 -74.98 -77.31 -22.95
C PRO A 306 -74.08 -76.30 -22.23
N PHE A 307 -73.57 -76.67 -21.05
CA PHE A 307 -72.69 -75.82 -20.25
C PHE A 307 -71.31 -75.67 -20.90
N ILE A 308 -70.74 -76.78 -21.39
CA ILE A 308 -69.42 -76.78 -22.03
C ILE A 308 -69.47 -76.03 -23.36
N LYS A 309 -70.50 -76.28 -24.18
CA LYS A 309 -70.70 -75.56 -25.44
C LYS A 309 -70.75 -74.06 -25.22
N LYS A 310 -71.54 -73.60 -24.24
CA LYS A 310 -71.61 -72.18 -23.88
C LYS A 310 -70.26 -71.62 -23.44
N SER A 311 -69.53 -72.34 -22.58
CA SER A 311 -68.21 -71.92 -22.10
C SER A 311 -67.18 -71.81 -23.24
N LEU A 312 -67.23 -72.72 -24.23
CA LEU A 312 -66.39 -72.70 -25.42
C LEU A 312 -66.77 -71.56 -26.37
N GLU A 313 -68.07 -71.30 -26.54
CA GLU A 313 -68.56 -70.16 -27.32
C GLU A 313 -68.10 -68.84 -26.70
N ASP A 314 -68.20 -68.68 -25.37
CA ASP A 314 -67.70 -67.51 -24.64
C ASP A 314 -66.19 -67.30 -24.87
N LEU A 315 -65.38 -68.37 -24.82
CA LEU A 315 -63.94 -68.30 -25.11
C LEU A 315 -63.65 -67.94 -26.57
N LYS A 316 -64.45 -68.42 -27.53
CA LYS A 316 -64.29 -68.08 -28.96
C LYS A 316 -64.62 -66.62 -29.28
N GLN A 317 -65.42 -65.96 -28.45
CA GLN A 317 -65.74 -64.54 -28.60
C GLN A 317 -64.66 -63.62 -27.99
N LEU A 318 -63.78 -64.14 -27.13
CA LEU A 318 -62.67 -63.37 -26.60
C LEU A 318 -61.68 -63.07 -27.72
N GLN A 319 -61.31 -61.79 -27.86
CA GLN A 319 -60.18 -61.39 -28.68
C GLN A 319 -59.04 -60.97 -27.77
N PRO A 320 -57.79 -61.37 -28.06
CA PRO A 320 -56.63 -60.73 -27.46
C PRO A 320 -56.76 -59.23 -27.70
N ALA A 321 -56.48 -58.42 -26.69
CA ALA A 321 -56.22 -57.01 -26.95
C ALA A 321 -55.18 -56.99 -28.08
N ALA A 322 -55.55 -56.44 -29.24
CA ALA A 322 -54.61 -56.30 -30.35
C ALA A 322 -53.34 -55.71 -29.76
N ALA A 323 -52.18 -56.28 -30.09
CA ALA A 323 -50.86 -55.78 -29.73
C ALA A 323 -50.70 -54.36 -30.31
N ARG A 324 -51.44 -53.39 -29.76
CA ARG A 324 -51.53 -52.02 -30.18
C ARG A 324 -50.34 -51.33 -29.58
N ASP A 325 -49.16 -51.50 -30.19
CA ASP A 325 -48.06 -50.54 -30.03
C ASP A 325 -47.75 -50.12 -28.58
N GLN A 326 -48.03 -50.98 -27.58
CA GLN A 326 -47.98 -50.61 -26.16
C GLN A 326 -46.55 -50.48 -25.63
N THR A 327 -45.55 -50.71 -26.49
CA THR A 327 -44.18 -50.23 -26.30
C THR A 327 -44.02 -48.77 -26.74
N GLN A 328 -45.04 -47.91 -26.59
CA GLN A 328 -44.72 -46.49 -26.47
C GLN A 328 -44.02 -46.31 -25.12
N PRO A 329 -42.73 -45.93 -25.09
CA PRO A 329 -42.07 -45.61 -23.84
C PRO A 329 -42.93 -44.52 -23.18
N GLY A 330 -43.49 -44.82 -21.99
CA GLY A 330 -44.55 -44.04 -21.37
C GLY A 330 -44.32 -42.55 -21.58
N ASP A 331 -45.27 -41.84 -22.18
CA ASP A 331 -45.01 -40.56 -22.86
C ASP A 331 -44.36 -39.51 -21.95
N PHE A 332 -43.03 -39.49 -21.85
CA PHE A 332 -42.27 -38.55 -21.03
C PHE A 332 -42.27 -37.12 -21.62
N ALA A 333 -43.29 -36.73 -22.38
CA ALA A 333 -43.46 -35.39 -22.92
C ALA A 333 -43.37 -34.31 -21.84
N GLU A 334 -43.91 -34.59 -20.65
CA GLU A 334 -43.81 -33.69 -19.50
C GLU A 334 -42.36 -33.47 -19.05
N CYS A 335 -41.57 -34.54 -18.85
CA CYS A 335 -40.15 -34.43 -18.52
C CYS A 335 -39.37 -33.70 -19.61
N ARG A 336 -39.67 -34.00 -20.90
CA ARG A 336 -39.02 -33.32 -22.04
C ARG A 336 -39.35 -31.83 -22.07
N ALA A 337 -40.59 -31.45 -21.81
CA ALA A 337 -41.01 -30.05 -21.76
C ALA A 337 -40.34 -29.31 -20.58
N ARG A 338 -40.26 -29.93 -19.41
CA ARG A 338 -39.57 -29.37 -18.24
C ARG A 338 -38.07 -29.16 -18.52
N LEU A 339 -37.40 -30.15 -19.13
CA LEU A 339 -36.00 -30.02 -19.53
C LEU A 339 -35.75 -28.91 -20.56
N GLN A 340 -36.71 -28.62 -21.44
CA GLN A 340 -36.62 -27.52 -22.41
C GLN A 340 -36.85 -26.13 -21.78
N ALA A 341 -37.47 -26.07 -20.60
CA ALA A 341 -37.77 -24.84 -19.89
C ALA A 341 -36.65 -24.40 -18.92
N LEU A 342 -35.71 -25.30 -18.60
CA LEU A 342 -34.48 -25.04 -17.86
C LEU A 342 -33.41 -24.44 -18.78
#